data_AF-A0A9P6TDB1-F1
#
_entry.id   AF-A0A9P6TDB1-F1
#
_cell.length_a   1.000
_cell.length_b   1.000
_cell.length_c   1.000
_cell.angle_alpha   90.00
_cell.angle_beta   90.00
_cell.angle_gamma   90.00
#
_symmetry.space_group_name_H-M   'P 1'
#
loop_
_entity.id
_entity.type
_entity.pdbx_description
1 polymer ?
#
loop_
_entity_poly.entity_id
_entity_poly.type
_entity_poly.pdbx_seq_one_letter_code
_entity_poly.pdbx_strand_id
1 'polypeptide(L)'
;MANLPQSNDPSEELASSDSGHRITTSNDVLSCSNKIDYGQLVSILTTRKISAIEISNCPLVPAQDPNPYHPYCVYEEVNLGIPQKVLYKVYGYACTIFRELYTDFKSRFGKLIPSQESAQIAKLRIHVSSHEEDETNKTLLSNLNDLTKVLLIHNPDHVTALSIRKQLLLRSNAQDDSDDRLLCDEIMFEEFKFTTLILSIASHAKSASLWEHRRWCLTSLHLLQHERMSHSPNPNIPFYSARIAPTSCTTDEEFEFSLRCANVYPRNYFAWRHRMWLLEGLLNSHPQALQSALDKEFERVTTFWSSHPRDQSCTHYISWLIKTCSSTLGEPIDQTHVLHQCFNKLRPTMHDMILTYADSDASWYLFRYFAANLALSATNGSNLTRSLAEKIIKNVRSDRGSFETSLKNRFLTDIDTRSGSTVTLASRETLIECRVACLGIRTFYWLALQEESDDSLSHSVHWLLNNTRTYPPESNDWPPAILNKLLSFLQKQ
;
A
#
# COMPACT_ATOMS: atom_id res chain seq x y z
N MET A 1 -32.81 -45.33 -23.85
CA MET A 1 -34.04 -44.51 -23.96
C MET A 1 -33.63 -43.08 -23.62
N ALA A 2 -33.52 -42.09 -24.50
CA ALA A 2 -33.77 -41.94 -25.94
C ALA A 2 -32.74 -40.88 -26.45
N ASN A 3 -31.88 -41.25 -27.40
CA ASN A 3 -31.87 -40.83 -28.82
C ASN A 3 -31.47 -39.36 -29.11
N LEU A 4 -30.27 -39.24 -29.69
CA LEU A 4 -29.78 -38.16 -30.57
C LEU A 4 -30.71 -37.98 -31.80
N PRO A 5 -30.50 -36.92 -32.62
CA PRO A 5 -29.67 -37.16 -33.81
C PRO A 5 -28.70 -36.03 -34.20
N GLN A 6 -27.71 -36.46 -34.97
CA GLN A 6 -26.68 -35.69 -35.67
C GLN A 6 -27.19 -35.06 -36.98
N SER A 7 -26.33 -34.17 -37.51
CA SER A 7 -26.03 -33.87 -38.93
C SER A 7 -27.04 -33.10 -39.77
N ASN A 8 -26.61 -31.97 -40.34
CA ASN A 8 -26.25 -31.91 -41.76
C ASN A 8 -25.54 -30.61 -42.12
N ASP A 9 -24.39 -30.78 -42.76
CA ASP A 9 -23.71 -29.83 -43.63
C ASP A 9 -24.39 -29.89 -45.02
N PRO A 10 -24.45 -28.79 -45.78
CA PRO A 10 -24.09 -28.93 -47.18
C PRO A 10 -23.28 -27.75 -47.73
N SER A 11 -22.23 -28.11 -48.45
CA SER A 11 -21.44 -27.28 -49.35
C SER A 11 -22.10 -27.09 -50.73
N GLU A 12 -21.78 -25.94 -51.35
CA GLU A 12 -21.78 -25.56 -52.77
C GLU A 12 -23.09 -25.15 -53.49
N GLU A 13 -23.17 -23.85 -53.87
CA GLU A 13 -23.37 -23.46 -55.28
C GLU A 13 -22.94 -21.99 -55.54
N LEU A 14 -22.28 -21.76 -56.68
CA LEU A 14 -21.71 -20.50 -57.16
C LEU A 14 -22.76 -19.49 -57.64
N ALA A 15 -22.51 -18.19 -57.41
CA ALA A 15 -22.80 -17.15 -58.40
C ALA A 15 -22.00 -15.86 -58.14
N SER A 16 -21.28 -15.44 -59.17
CA SER A 16 -20.60 -14.16 -59.31
C SER A 16 -21.57 -12.97 -59.30
N SER A 17 -21.25 -11.89 -58.58
CA SER A 17 -21.40 -10.55 -59.15
C SER A 17 -20.49 -9.57 -58.42
N ASP A 18 -19.56 -9.05 -59.20
CA ASP A 18 -18.66 -7.94 -58.93
C ASP A 18 -19.48 -6.64 -58.82
N SER A 19 -19.41 -5.97 -57.68
CA SER A 19 -19.66 -4.52 -57.63
C SER A 19 -18.89 -3.91 -56.46
N GLY A 20 -17.83 -3.20 -56.81
CA GLY A 20 -16.97 -2.48 -55.89
C GLY A 20 -17.74 -1.41 -55.13
N HIS A 21 -17.98 -1.66 -53.84
CA HIS A 21 -18.12 -0.64 -52.82
C HIS A 21 -17.13 -0.96 -51.70
N ARG A 22 -16.04 -0.18 -51.68
CA ARG A 22 -15.02 -0.23 -50.64
C ARG A 22 -15.65 0.32 -49.36
N ILE A 23 -16.34 -0.54 -48.62
CA ILE A 23 -16.79 -0.28 -47.25
C ILE A 23 -15.51 -0.19 -46.43
N THR A 24 -15.03 1.03 -46.17
CA THR A 24 -14.05 1.29 -45.11
C THR A 24 -14.70 0.83 -43.80
N THR A 25 -14.29 -0.33 -43.32
CA THR A 25 -14.95 -0.98 -42.19
C THR A 25 -14.77 -0.11 -40.93
N SER A 26 -15.79 -0.11 -40.06
CA SER A 26 -15.76 0.55 -38.74
C SER A 26 -14.50 0.22 -37.92
N ASN A 27 -13.84 -0.90 -38.19
CA ASN A 27 -12.61 -1.32 -37.52
C ASN A 27 -11.40 -0.47 -37.91
N ASP A 28 -11.29 -0.01 -39.16
CA ASP A 28 -10.17 0.82 -39.62
C ASP A 28 -10.23 2.22 -39.00
N VAL A 29 -11.42 2.81 -38.90
CA VAL A 29 -11.65 4.11 -38.26
C VAL A 29 -11.40 4.04 -36.74
N LEU A 30 -11.85 2.96 -36.08
CA LEU A 30 -11.57 2.72 -34.67
C LEU A 30 -10.06 2.52 -34.42
N SER A 31 -9.34 1.86 -35.32
CA SER A 31 -7.87 1.71 -35.22
C SER A 31 -7.15 3.06 -35.33
N CYS A 32 -7.62 3.95 -36.20
CA CYS A 32 -7.01 5.26 -36.44
C CYS A 32 -7.25 6.20 -35.25
N SER A 33 -8.46 6.25 -34.71
CA SER A 33 -8.79 7.02 -33.50
C SER A 33 -7.99 6.52 -32.29
N ASN A 34 -7.90 5.21 -32.07
CA ASN A 34 -7.13 4.67 -30.94
C ASN A 34 -5.63 4.97 -31.07
N LYS A 35 -5.09 4.99 -32.29
CA LYS A 35 -3.69 5.38 -32.56
C LYS A 35 -3.44 6.85 -32.26
N ILE A 36 -4.37 7.73 -32.60
CA ILE A 36 -4.28 9.17 -32.30
C ILE A 36 -4.29 9.38 -30.78
N ASP A 37 -5.26 8.79 -30.09
CA ASP A 37 -5.38 8.89 -28.63
C ASP A 37 -4.11 8.34 -27.94
N TYR A 38 -3.62 7.16 -28.38
CA TYR A 38 -2.36 6.59 -27.90
C TYR A 38 -1.17 7.55 -28.09
N GLY A 39 -1.02 8.09 -29.30
CA GLY A 39 0.09 9.01 -29.61
C GLY A 39 0.04 10.28 -28.78
N GLN A 40 -1.15 10.81 -28.52
CA GLN A 40 -1.35 11.98 -27.68
C GLN A 40 -1.05 11.68 -26.20
N LEU A 41 -1.48 10.54 -25.66
CA LEU A 41 -1.12 10.13 -24.29
C LEU A 41 0.39 10.01 -24.12
N VAL A 42 1.06 9.33 -25.05
CA VAL A 42 2.53 9.20 -25.03
C VAL A 42 3.19 10.56 -25.13
N SER A 43 2.71 11.44 -26.01
CA SER A 43 3.21 12.81 -26.13
C SER A 43 3.08 13.59 -24.82
N ILE A 44 1.93 13.53 -24.14
CA ILE A 44 1.73 14.17 -22.83
C ILE A 44 2.71 13.62 -21.80
N LEU A 45 2.81 12.28 -21.69
CA LEU A 45 3.69 11.63 -20.71
C LEU A 45 5.17 11.92 -20.93
N THR A 46 5.59 12.19 -22.17
CA THR A 46 6.99 12.45 -22.53
C THR A 46 7.35 13.93 -22.50
N THR A 47 6.42 14.82 -22.83
CA THR A 47 6.70 16.26 -22.97
C THR A 47 6.35 17.08 -21.73
N ARG A 48 5.49 16.57 -20.84
CA ARG A 48 5.00 17.31 -19.66
C ARG A 48 5.55 16.73 -18.36
N LYS A 49 5.77 17.61 -17.39
CA LYS A 49 6.15 17.24 -16.02
C LYS A 49 4.91 16.88 -15.22
N ILE A 50 4.38 15.68 -15.47
CA ILE A 50 3.22 15.17 -14.74
C ILE A 50 3.64 14.78 -13.31
N SER A 51 2.83 15.20 -12.33
CA SER A 51 3.02 14.94 -10.91
C SER A 51 1.95 14.02 -10.32
N ALA A 52 0.78 13.92 -10.96
CA ALA A 52 -0.28 12.98 -10.60
C ALA A 52 -1.10 12.56 -11.82
N ILE A 53 -1.64 11.34 -11.75
CA ILE A 53 -2.57 10.79 -12.73
C ILE A 53 -3.88 10.46 -12.02
N GLU A 54 -5.00 10.87 -12.61
CA GLU A 54 -6.33 10.49 -12.18
C GLU A 54 -7.06 9.76 -13.30
N ILE A 55 -7.58 8.56 -13.00
CA ILE A 55 -8.43 7.81 -13.93
C ILE A 55 -9.87 8.09 -13.56
N SER A 56 -10.59 8.80 -14.43
CA SER A 56 -11.95 9.26 -14.14
C SER A 56 -13.00 8.50 -14.93
N ASN A 57 -14.13 8.19 -14.30
CA ASN A 57 -15.30 7.60 -14.94
C ASN A 57 -16.19 8.67 -15.64
N CYS A 58 -15.74 9.93 -15.67
CA CYS A 58 -16.51 11.03 -16.26
C CYS A 58 -16.88 10.72 -17.72
N PRO A 59 -18.15 10.94 -18.14
CA PRO A 59 -18.51 10.87 -19.54
C PRO A 59 -17.64 11.84 -20.34
N LEU A 60 -17.22 11.44 -21.54
CA LEU A 60 -16.48 12.30 -22.45
C LEU A 60 -17.32 13.55 -22.72
N VAL A 61 -16.98 14.66 -22.05
CA VAL A 61 -17.62 15.94 -22.31
C VAL A 61 -17.18 16.34 -23.73
N PRO A 62 -18.12 16.68 -24.63
CA PRO A 62 -17.75 17.26 -25.93
C PRO A 62 -16.81 18.44 -25.69
N ALA A 63 -15.82 18.66 -26.57
CA ALA A 63 -14.89 19.78 -26.48
C ALA A 63 -15.64 21.13 -26.55
N GLN A 64 -16.22 21.57 -25.43
CA GLN A 64 -16.94 22.84 -25.31
C GLN A 64 -15.95 24.00 -25.09
N ASP A 65 -14.73 23.69 -24.67
CA ASP A 65 -13.55 24.57 -24.62
C ASP A 65 -12.42 24.03 -25.51
N PRO A 66 -11.50 24.88 -26.00
CA PRO A 66 -10.32 24.44 -26.75
C PRO A 66 -9.34 23.72 -25.81
N ASN A 67 -9.62 22.46 -25.51
CA ASN A 67 -8.68 21.57 -24.83
C ASN A 67 -7.73 20.96 -25.89
N PRO A 68 -6.46 21.41 -25.98
CA PRO A 68 -5.52 20.87 -26.95
C PRO A 68 -5.13 19.40 -26.68
N TYR A 69 -5.46 18.90 -25.49
CA TYR A 69 -5.18 17.53 -25.06
C TYR A 69 -6.41 16.62 -25.12
N HIS A 70 -7.55 17.08 -25.65
CA HIS A 70 -8.74 16.25 -25.77
C HIS A 70 -8.39 14.92 -26.46
N PRO A 71 -8.76 13.75 -25.90
CA PRO A 71 -9.74 13.56 -24.81
C PRO A 71 -9.19 13.61 -23.37
N TYR A 72 -7.88 13.78 -23.18
CA TYR A 72 -7.23 13.92 -21.89
C TYR A 72 -7.46 15.30 -21.28
N CYS A 73 -7.44 15.39 -19.95
CA CYS A 73 -7.51 16.65 -19.23
C CYS A 73 -6.17 16.92 -18.56
N VAL A 74 -5.50 18.02 -18.92
CA VAL A 74 -4.28 18.45 -18.23
C VAL A 74 -4.61 19.69 -17.41
N TYR A 75 -4.56 19.57 -16.09
CA TYR A 75 -4.88 20.63 -15.14
C TYR A 75 -3.60 21.20 -14.52
N GLU A 76 -3.49 22.52 -14.45
CA GLU A 76 -2.33 23.26 -13.91
C GLU A 76 -0.97 22.80 -14.47
N GLU A 77 -0.97 22.26 -15.70
CA GLU A 77 0.20 21.68 -16.39
C GLU A 77 0.89 20.48 -15.71
N VAL A 78 0.38 20.01 -14.57
CA VAL A 78 1.03 18.98 -13.73
C VAL A 78 0.13 17.78 -13.42
N ASN A 79 -1.19 17.89 -13.59
CA ASN A 79 -2.13 16.81 -13.28
C ASN A 79 -2.77 16.27 -14.56
N LEU A 80 -2.68 14.96 -14.78
CA LEU A 80 -3.23 14.29 -15.95
C LEU A 80 -4.49 13.49 -15.60
N GLY A 81 -5.64 13.99 -16.02
CA GLY A 81 -6.91 13.28 -16.01
C GLY A 81 -7.09 12.42 -17.27
N ILE A 82 -7.29 11.12 -17.09
CA ILE A 82 -7.49 10.15 -18.16
C ILE A 82 -8.92 9.58 -18.06
N PRO A 83 -9.79 9.82 -19.06
CA PRO A 83 -11.10 9.19 -19.09
C PRO A 83 -10.96 7.66 -19.19
N GLN A 84 -11.63 6.91 -18.30
CA GLN A 84 -11.49 5.46 -18.19
C GLN A 84 -11.80 4.75 -19.53
N LYS A 85 -12.85 5.20 -20.24
CA LYS A 85 -13.22 4.65 -21.55
C LYS A 85 -12.14 4.85 -22.62
N VAL A 86 -11.43 5.98 -22.58
CA VAL A 86 -10.30 6.24 -23.48
C VAL A 86 -9.13 5.37 -23.11
N LEU A 87 -8.84 5.24 -21.80
CA LEU A 87 -7.77 4.37 -21.33
C LEU A 87 -7.96 2.92 -21.77
N TYR A 88 -9.18 2.38 -21.72
CA TYR A 88 -9.47 1.03 -22.24
C TYR A 88 -9.18 0.88 -23.74
N LYS A 89 -9.57 1.87 -24.55
CA LYS A 89 -9.31 1.85 -26.00
C LYS A 89 -7.82 1.90 -26.31
N VAL A 90 -7.11 2.83 -25.68
CA VAL A 90 -5.67 3.02 -25.83
C VAL A 90 -4.90 1.81 -25.30
N TYR A 91 -5.34 1.22 -24.20
CA TYR A 91 -4.79 -0.03 -23.68
C TYR A 91 -4.94 -1.18 -24.68
N GLY A 92 -6.13 -1.37 -25.26
CA GLY A 92 -6.35 -2.41 -26.28
C GLY A 92 -5.46 -2.25 -27.52
N TYR A 93 -5.27 -1.00 -27.97
CA TYR A 93 -4.33 -0.68 -29.04
C TYR A 93 -2.87 -1.00 -28.63
N ALA A 94 -2.44 -0.52 -27.46
CA ALA A 94 -1.10 -0.76 -26.93
C ALA A 94 -0.80 -2.25 -26.76
N CYS A 95 -1.76 -3.06 -26.30
CA CYS A 95 -1.60 -4.52 -26.20
C CYS A 95 -1.33 -5.19 -27.55
N THR A 96 -2.00 -4.74 -28.61
CA THR A 96 -1.82 -5.28 -29.96
C THR A 96 -0.39 -5.04 -30.44
N ILE A 97 0.07 -3.79 -30.39
CA ILE A 97 1.41 -3.40 -30.82
C ILE A 97 2.48 -4.03 -29.90
N PHE A 98 2.25 -4.06 -28.59
CA PHE A 98 3.17 -4.66 -27.63
C PHE A 98 3.41 -6.14 -27.92
N ARG A 99 2.39 -6.91 -28.33
CA ARG A 99 2.56 -8.34 -28.63
C ARG A 99 3.51 -8.56 -29.81
N GLU A 100 3.40 -7.73 -30.84
CA GLU A 100 4.25 -7.77 -32.03
C GLU A 100 5.70 -7.42 -31.67
N LEU A 101 5.90 -6.26 -31.04
CA LEU A 101 7.24 -5.78 -30.67
C LEU A 101 7.90 -6.65 -29.58
N TYR A 102 7.12 -7.22 -28.66
CA TYR A 102 7.65 -8.13 -27.64
C TYR A 102 8.21 -9.41 -28.26
N THR A 103 7.60 -9.91 -29.34
CA THR A 103 8.08 -11.11 -30.04
C THR A 103 9.44 -10.83 -30.68
N ASP A 104 9.57 -9.70 -31.38
CA ASP A 104 10.84 -9.26 -31.96
C ASP A 104 11.91 -9.02 -30.89
N PHE A 105 11.57 -8.31 -29.82
CA PHE A 105 12.44 -8.10 -28.68
C PHE A 105 12.92 -9.41 -28.06
N LYS A 106 12.03 -10.37 -27.85
CA LYS A 106 12.36 -11.67 -27.27
C LYS A 106 13.27 -12.47 -28.20
N SER A 107 13.09 -12.40 -29.53
CA SER A 107 14.01 -13.08 -30.47
C SER A 107 15.40 -12.46 -30.47
N ARG A 108 15.51 -11.13 -30.36
CA ARG A 108 16.80 -10.43 -30.36
C ARG A 108 17.55 -10.56 -29.04
N PHE A 109 16.84 -10.52 -27.92
CA PHE A 109 17.45 -10.33 -26.60
C PHE A 109 17.10 -11.38 -25.54
N GLY A 110 16.26 -12.36 -25.87
CA GLY A 110 15.87 -13.43 -24.94
C GLY A 110 14.85 -13.02 -23.86
N LYS A 111 14.74 -13.85 -22.81
CA LYS A 111 13.89 -13.59 -21.63
C LYS A 111 14.75 -13.36 -20.39
N LEU A 112 14.30 -12.46 -19.52
CA LEU A 112 14.81 -12.38 -18.14
C LEU A 112 14.36 -13.63 -17.36
N ILE A 113 15.29 -14.31 -16.67
CA ILE A 113 15.01 -15.54 -15.91
C ILE A 113 14.94 -15.20 -14.41
N PRO A 114 13.79 -15.39 -13.73
CA PRO A 114 13.60 -14.97 -12.33
C PRO A 114 14.53 -15.64 -11.30
N SER A 115 14.98 -16.87 -11.54
CA SER A 115 15.84 -17.62 -10.61
C SER A 115 17.27 -17.08 -10.49
N GLN A 116 17.59 -15.96 -11.16
CA GLN A 116 18.95 -15.43 -11.25
C GLN A 116 19.03 -13.90 -11.11
N GLU A 117 17.95 -13.19 -10.73
CA GLU A 117 17.88 -11.71 -10.75
C GLU A 117 19.04 -11.00 -10.03
N SER A 118 19.55 -11.53 -8.91
CA SER A 118 20.65 -10.93 -8.15
C SER A 118 22.04 -11.24 -8.73
N ALA A 119 22.23 -12.40 -9.37
CA ALA A 119 23.50 -12.78 -10.01
C ALA A 119 23.61 -12.28 -11.46
N GLN A 120 22.46 -11.91 -12.07
CA GLN A 120 22.37 -11.41 -13.43
C GLN A 120 22.57 -9.90 -13.56
N ILE A 121 22.42 -9.09 -12.52
CA ILE A 121 22.79 -7.66 -12.60
C ILE A 121 24.28 -7.54 -13.00
N ALA A 122 25.15 -8.41 -12.47
CA ALA A 122 26.56 -8.49 -12.85
C ALA A 122 26.81 -9.22 -14.20
N LYS A 123 25.97 -10.19 -14.61
CA LYS A 123 26.17 -10.99 -15.85
C LYS A 123 25.45 -10.45 -17.08
N LEU A 124 24.43 -9.60 -16.95
CA LEU A 124 23.69 -9.00 -18.07
C LEU A 124 24.53 -7.94 -18.82
N ARG A 125 25.63 -7.47 -18.22
CA ARG A 125 26.69 -6.71 -18.91
C ARG A 125 27.45 -7.53 -19.96
N ILE A 126 27.48 -8.86 -19.86
CA ILE A 126 28.39 -9.72 -20.65
C ILE A 126 27.82 -10.13 -22.03
N HIS A 127 26.58 -9.75 -22.37
CA HIS A 127 25.97 -10.11 -23.67
C HIS A 127 25.50 -8.92 -24.52
N VAL A 128 25.95 -7.71 -24.22
CA VAL A 128 25.92 -6.63 -25.21
C VAL A 128 27.14 -6.84 -26.10
N SER A 129 27.04 -7.79 -27.03
CA SER A 129 27.96 -7.86 -28.16
C SER A 129 27.95 -6.48 -28.81
N SER A 130 29.14 -5.91 -28.94
CA SER A 130 29.50 -4.67 -29.63
C SER A 130 29.06 -4.65 -31.10
N HIS A 131 27.76 -4.72 -31.34
CA HIS A 131 27.17 -4.30 -32.59
C HIS A 131 26.64 -2.89 -32.36
N GLU A 132 27.15 -1.97 -33.18
CA GLU A 132 26.59 -0.64 -33.42
C GLU A 132 25.07 -0.70 -33.20
N GLU A 133 24.54 0.13 -32.30
CA GLU A 133 23.09 0.19 -32.06
C GLU A 133 22.40 0.61 -33.37
N ASP A 134 21.99 -0.38 -34.15
CA ASP A 134 21.13 -0.23 -35.31
C ASP A 134 19.94 0.66 -34.91
N GLU A 135 19.66 1.69 -35.70
CA GLU A 135 18.55 2.63 -35.51
C GLU A 135 17.22 1.87 -35.30
N THR A 136 17.11 0.68 -35.89
CA THR A 136 16.02 -0.27 -35.69
C THR A 136 15.88 -0.71 -34.23
N ASN A 137 16.99 -1.02 -33.55
CA ASN A 137 17.00 -1.41 -32.13
C ASN A 137 16.62 -0.22 -31.24
N LYS A 138 17.16 0.98 -31.51
CA LYS A 138 16.81 2.19 -30.75
C LYS A 138 15.31 2.48 -30.83
N THR A 139 14.75 2.40 -32.04
CA THR A 139 13.32 2.57 -32.29
C THR A 139 12.48 1.52 -31.54
N LEU A 140 12.89 0.25 -31.60
CA LEU A 140 12.22 -0.85 -30.88
C LEU A 140 12.19 -0.62 -29.36
N LEU A 141 13.33 -0.28 -28.76
CA LEU A 141 13.45 -0.07 -27.32
C LEU A 141 12.64 1.16 -26.86
N SER A 142 12.68 2.24 -27.63
CA SER A 142 11.87 3.45 -27.39
C SER A 142 10.37 3.15 -27.42
N ASN A 143 9.89 2.46 -28.46
CA ASN A 143 8.49 2.07 -28.57
C ASN A 143 8.04 1.16 -27.42
N LEU A 144 8.89 0.22 -26.98
CA LEU A 144 8.58 -0.64 -25.83
C LEU A 144 8.54 0.15 -24.51
N ASN A 145 9.40 1.16 -24.34
CA ASN A 145 9.33 2.05 -23.19
C ASN A 145 7.97 2.74 -23.11
N ASP A 146 7.49 3.31 -24.22
CA ASP A 146 6.22 4.04 -24.25
C ASP A 146 5.00 3.11 -24.12
N LEU A 147 5.01 1.96 -24.80
CA LEU A 147 3.96 0.96 -24.68
C LEU A 147 3.84 0.46 -23.24
N THR A 148 4.97 0.13 -22.59
CA THR A 148 4.93 -0.36 -21.21
C THR A 148 4.44 0.71 -20.23
N LYS A 149 4.67 2.02 -20.49
CA LYS A 149 4.07 3.09 -19.68
C LYS A 149 2.55 3.02 -19.73
N VAL A 150 1.98 2.98 -20.94
CA VAL A 150 0.52 2.90 -21.15
C VAL A 150 -0.08 1.63 -20.55
N LEU A 151 0.58 0.48 -20.75
CA LEU A 151 0.13 -0.80 -20.19
C LEU A 151 0.06 -0.75 -18.65
N LEU A 152 1.04 -0.13 -18.00
CA LEU A 152 1.12 -0.07 -16.53
C LEU A 152 0.21 1.01 -15.93
N ILE A 153 -0.07 2.10 -16.65
CA ILE A 153 -1.10 3.08 -16.23
C ILE A 153 -2.47 2.41 -16.19
N HIS A 154 -2.77 1.49 -17.11
CA HIS A 154 -4.03 0.73 -17.07
C HIS A 154 -3.98 -0.45 -16.09
N ASN A 155 -2.92 -1.26 -16.13
CA ASN A 155 -2.75 -2.46 -15.31
C ASN A 155 -1.36 -2.49 -14.65
N PRO A 156 -1.22 -2.05 -13.38
CA PRO A 156 0.08 -1.98 -12.70
C PRO A 156 0.69 -3.37 -12.43
N ASP A 157 -0.12 -4.43 -12.45
CA ASP A 157 0.31 -5.82 -12.27
C ASP A 157 0.63 -6.54 -13.60
N HIS A 158 0.84 -5.79 -14.69
CA HIS A 158 1.27 -6.35 -15.97
C HIS A 158 2.73 -6.83 -15.92
N VAL A 159 2.97 -8.00 -15.33
CA VAL A 159 4.31 -8.57 -15.02
C VAL A 159 5.25 -8.60 -16.22
N THR A 160 4.74 -8.90 -17.42
CA THR A 160 5.58 -8.89 -18.65
C THR A 160 6.07 -7.49 -18.99
N ALA A 161 5.26 -6.45 -18.75
CA ALA A 161 5.64 -5.06 -19.00
C ALA A 161 6.70 -4.62 -17.98
N LEU A 162 6.49 -4.92 -16.70
CA LEU A 162 7.50 -4.69 -15.65
C LEU A 162 8.82 -5.40 -15.98
N SER A 163 8.77 -6.65 -16.43
CA SER A 163 9.96 -7.42 -16.83
C SER A 163 10.69 -6.82 -18.05
N ILE A 164 9.95 -6.22 -18.98
CA ILE A 164 10.54 -5.48 -20.11
C ILE A 164 11.21 -4.21 -19.59
N ARG A 165 10.55 -3.45 -18.71
CA ARG A 165 11.15 -2.25 -18.11
C ARG A 165 12.45 -2.57 -17.35
N LYS A 166 12.49 -3.64 -16.56
CA LYS A 166 13.73 -4.14 -15.94
C LYS A 166 14.85 -4.33 -16.97
N GLN A 167 14.55 -4.97 -18.10
CA GLN A 167 15.54 -5.19 -19.16
C GLN A 167 15.96 -3.91 -19.88
N LEU A 168 15.05 -2.96 -20.10
CA LEU A 168 15.37 -1.66 -20.69
C LEU A 168 16.36 -0.90 -19.79
N LEU A 169 16.09 -0.85 -18.49
CA LEU A 169 16.94 -0.19 -17.49
C LEU A 169 18.32 -0.84 -17.38
N LEU A 170 18.41 -2.17 -17.43
CA LEU A 170 19.70 -2.84 -17.36
C LEU A 170 20.57 -2.62 -18.61
N ARG A 171 19.95 -2.44 -19.78
CA ARG A 171 20.68 -2.20 -21.04
C ARG A 171 21.18 -0.79 -21.17
N SER A 172 20.40 0.20 -20.73
CA SER A 172 20.87 1.59 -20.69
C SER A 172 22.10 1.77 -19.79
N ASN A 173 22.34 0.85 -18.87
CA ASN A 173 23.42 0.92 -17.88
C ASN A 173 24.68 0.10 -18.28
N ALA A 174 24.67 -0.52 -19.46
CA ALA A 174 25.74 -1.38 -19.95
C ALA A 174 26.72 -0.68 -20.91
N GLN A 175 26.48 0.59 -21.25
CA GLN A 175 27.44 1.39 -22.01
C GLN A 175 28.49 1.97 -21.04
N ASP A 176 29.76 1.66 -21.31
CA ASP A 176 30.89 1.74 -20.37
C ASP A 176 31.62 3.09 -20.38
N ASP A 177 31.05 4.14 -21.01
CA ASP A 177 31.72 5.43 -21.13
C ASP A 177 31.56 6.30 -19.87
N SER A 178 32.59 7.05 -19.51
CA SER A 178 32.65 7.81 -18.26
C SER A 178 31.61 8.93 -18.15
N ASP A 179 31.11 9.45 -19.29
CA ASP A 179 30.04 10.45 -19.36
C ASP A 179 28.63 9.85 -19.15
N ASP A 180 28.45 8.54 -19.30
CA ASP A 180 27.16 7.85 -19.14
C ASP A 180 26.73 7.63 -17.66
N ARG A 181 27.56 8.06 -16.71
CA ARG A 181 27.27 7.93 -15.27
C ARG A 181 26.06 8.76 -14.85
N LEU A 182 25.99 10.00 -15.33
CA LEU A 182 24.86 10.91 -15.06
C LEU A 182 23.58 10.39 -15.74
N LEU A 183 23.72 9.87 -16.95
CA LEU A 183 22.60 9.34 -17.74
C LEU A 183 21.92 8.14 -17.07
N CYS A 184 22.69 7.23 -16.47
CA CYS A 184 22.14 6.08 -15.74
C CYS A 184 21.32 6.50 -14.51
N ASP A 185 21.83 7.45 -13.72
CA ASP A 185 21.12 7.95 -12.54
C ASP A 185 19.84 8.70 -12.96
N GLU A 186 19.89 9.45 -14.07
CA GLU A 186 18.73 10.09 -14.69
C GLU A 186 17.66 9.09 -15.14
N ILE A 187 18.05 8.00 -15.82
CA ILE A 187 17.12 6.96 -16.29
C ILE A 187 16.44 6.26 -15.10
N MET A 188 17.20 5.93 -14.06
CA MET A 188 16.63 5.34 -12.84
C MET A 188 15.70 6.34 -12.13
N PHE A 189 16.06 7.62 -12.12
CA PHE A 189 15.22 8.67 -11.57
C PHE A 189 13.90 8.84 -12.32
N GLU A 190 13.91 8.76 -13.65
CA GLU A 190 12.69 8.73 -14.47
C GLU A 190 11.83 7.50 -14.16
N GLU A 191 12.43 6.33 -13.92
CA GLU A 191 11.69 5.14 -13.47
C GLU A 191 11.05 5.34 -12.07
N PHE A 192 11.75 6.01 -11.15
CA PHE A 192 11.18 6.32 -9.83
C PHE A 192 10.04 7.33 -9.92
N LYS A 193 10.14 8.34 -10.79
CA LYS A 193 9.01 9.25 -11.06
C LYS A 193 7.83 8.48 -11.63
N PHE A 194 8.08 7.62 -12.60
CA PHE A 194 7.03 6.84 -13.24
C PHE A 194 6.32 5.89 -12.25
N THR A 195 7.08 5.14 -11.44
CA THR A 195 6.49 4.28 -10.40
C THR A 195 5.76 5.09 -9.32
N THR A 196 6.25 6.29 -8.98
CA THR A 196 5.56 7.23 -8.07
C THR A 196 4.21 7.68 -8.65
N LEU A 197 4.17 8.03 -9.93
CA LEU A 197 2.96 8.44 -10.64
C LEU A 197 1.90 7.32 -10.69
N ILE A 198 2.32 6.07 -10.89
CA ILE A 198 1.37 4.97 -10.94
C ILE A 198 0.88 4.59 -9.53
N LEU A 199 1.77 4.59 -8.53
CA LEU A 199 1.40 4.28 -7.15
C LEU A 199 0.55 5.38 -6.49
N SER A 200 0.52 6.60 -7.04
CA SER A 200 -0.39 7.67 -6.60
C SER A 200 -1.81 7.50 -7.13
N ILE A 201 -2.04 6.61 -8.10
CA ILE A 201 -3.39 6.24 -8.54
C ILE A 201 -4.00 5.32 -7.46
N ALA A 202 -5.10 5.74 -6.84
CA ALA A 202 -5.69 5.04 -5.70
C ALA A 202 -6.02 3.55 -5.97
N SER A 203 -6.48 3.21 -7.18
CA SER A 203 -6.74 1.82 -7.57
C SER A 203 -5.48 0.96 -7.67
N HIS A 204 -4.33 1.59 -7.86
CA HIS A 204 -3.04 0.93 -8.14
C HIS A 204 -2.12 0.89 -6.93
N ALA A 205 -2.40 1.69 -5.90
CA ALA A 205 -1.64 1.75 -4.66
C ALA A 205 -1.44 0.39 -3.96
N LYS A 206 -2.26 -0.61 -4.31
CA LYS A 206 -2.22 -2.01 -3.84
C LYS A 206 -1.52 -3.01 -4.78
N SER A 207 -0.91 -2.56 -5.87
CA SER A 207 -0.23 -3.45 -6.82
C SER A 207 1.03 -4.05 -6.22
N ALA A 208 0.98 -5.35 -5.90
CA ALA A 208 2.11 -6.07 -5.33
C ALA A 208 3.32 -6.07 -6.28
N SER A 209 3.07 -6.28 -7.57
CA SER A 209 4.12 -6.36 -8.58
C SER A 209 4.80 -5.02 -8.82
N LEU A 210 4.08 -3.90 -8.74
CA LEU A 210 4.67 -2.57 -8.88
C LEU A 210 5.54 -2.18 -7.68
N TRP A 211 5.10 -2.50 -6.46
CA TRP A 211 5.92 -2.34 -5.26
C TRP A 211 7.19 -3.21 -5.31
N GLU A 212 7.09 -4.43 -5.84
CA GLU A 212 8.25 -5.29 -6.07
C GLU A 212 9.20 -4.72 -7.11
N HIS A 213 8.67 -4.19 -8.22
CA HIS A 213 9.47 -3.50 -9.23
C HIS A 213 10.21 -2.29 -8.65
N ARG A 214 9.54 -1.47 -7.82
CA ARG A 214 10.20 -0.33 -7.16
C ARG A 214 11.34 -0.78 -6.24
N ARG A 215 11.16 -1.84 -5.44
CA ARG A 215 12.24 -2.42 -4.60
C ARG A 215 13.38 -2.97 -5.44
N TRP A 216 13.07 -3.60 -6.57
CA TRP A 216 14.07 -4.03 -7.54
C TRP A 216 14.88 -2.83 -8.06
N CYS A 217 14.22 -1.74 -8.48
CA CYS A 217 14.90 -0.53 -8.95
C CYS A 217 15.84 0.05 -7.87
N LEU A 218 15.38 0.19 -6.63
CA LEU A 218 16.20 0.67 -5.52
C LEU A 218 17.44 -0.21 -5.29
N THR A 219 17.24 -1.54 -5.29
CA THR A 219 18.32 -2.51 -5.10
C THR A 219 19.30 -2.47 -6.27
N SER A 220 18.81 -2.38 -7.50
CA SER A 220 19.63 -2.27 -8.70
C SER A 220 20.47 -0.99 -8.69
N LEU A 221 19.90 0.15 -8.30
CA LEU A 221 20.66 1.40 -8.19
C LEU A 221 21.78 1.27 -7.16
N HIS A 222 21.51 0.69 -5.98
CA HIS A 222 22.53 0.45 -4.96
C HIS A 222 23.68 -0.41 -5.50
N LEU A 223 23.37 -1.54 -6.14
CA LEU A 223 24.38 -2.46 -6.67
C LEU A 223 25.24 -1.78 -7.73
N LEU A 224 24.64 -1.02 -8.64
CA LEU A 224 25.36 -0.27 -9.66
C LEU A 224 26.29 0.80 -9.04
N GLN A 225 25.82 1.54 -8.04
CA GLN A 225 26.63 2.51 -7.32
C GLN A 225 27.79 1.85 -6.57
N HIS A 226 27.56 0.69 -5.96
CA HIS A 226 28.60 -0.05 -5.24
C HIS A 226 29.69 -0.58 -6.17
N GLU A 227 29.32 -1.17 -7.31
CA GLU A 227 30.27 -1.61 -8.34
C GLU A 227 31.12 -0.44 -8.87
N ARG A 228 30.53 0.75 -9.03
CA ARG A 228 31.27 1.96 -9.44
C ARG A 228 32.34 2.38 -8.41
N MET A 229 32.08 2.17 -7.12
CA MET A 229 32.98 2.59 -6.04
C MET A 229 34.08 1.57 -5.74
N SER A 230 33.80 0.27 -5.91
CA SER A 230 34.81 -0.79 -5.76
C SER A 230 35.44 -1.14 -7.11
N HIS A 231 36.61 -0.54 -7.40
CA HIS A 231 37.48 -0.91 -8.54
C HIS A 231 38.02 -2.36 -8.50
N SER A 232 37.56 -3.18 -7.55
CA SER A 232 37.81 -4.62 -7.47
C SER A 232 36.47 -5.30 -7.18
N PRO A 233 36.08 -6.36 -7.92
CA PRO A 233 34.88 -7.13 -7.60
C PRO A 233 35.10 -7.79 -6.24
N ASN A 234 34.62 -7.16 -5.16
CA ASN A 234 34.69 -7.77 -3.84
C ASN A 234 33.68 -8.95 -3.82
N PRO A 235 34.13 -10.21 -3.72
CA PRO A 235 33.24 -11.36 -3.71
C PRO A 235 32.38 -11.43 -2.43
N ASN A 236 32.62 -10.54 -1.46
CA ASN A 236 31.89 -10.45 -0.19
C ASN A 236 30.87 -9.31 -0.15
N ILE A 237 30.34 -8.82 -1.28
CA ILE A 237 29.11 -8.00 -1.21
C ILE A 237 28.08 -8.87 -0.48
N PRO A 238 27.59 -8.47 0.71
CA PRO A 238 26.54 -9.20 1.38
C PRO A 238 25.44 -9.36 0.37
N PHE A 239 25.08 -10.61 0.06
CA PHE A 239 23.98 -10.86 -0.86
C PHE A 239 22.75 -10.23 -0.22
N TYR A 240 22.41 -9.00 -0.62
CA TYR A 240 21.24 -8.31 -0.12
C TYR A 240 20.07 -9.15 -0.57
N SER A 241 19.56 -9.96 0.35
CA SER A 241 18.38 -10.74 0.07
C SER A 241 17.29 -9.74 -0.33
N ALA A 242 16.42 -10.11 -1.28
CA ALA A 242 15.23 -9.32 -1.61
C ALA A 242 14.33 -9.00 -0.40
N ARG A 243 14.66 -9.54 0.78
CA ARG A 243 13.98 -9.34 2.06
C ARG A 243 14.45 -8.11 2.83
N ILE A 244 15.64 -7.54 2.57
CA ILE A 244 16.19 -6.40 3.34
C ILE A 244 16.69 -5.32 2.39
N ALA A 245 16.35 -4.06 2.65
CA ALA A 245 16.84 -2.95 1.83
C ALA A 245 18.34 -2.71 2.01
N PRO A 246 19.10 -2.39 0.94
CA PRO A 246 20.40 -1.77 1.11
C PRO A 246 20.25 -0.43 1.84
N THR A 247 21.21 -0.09 2.72
CA THR A 247 21.18 1.15 3.50
C THR A 247 21.14 2.41 2.63
N SER A 248 21.72 2.40 1.43
CA SER A 248 21.63 3.57 0.54
C SER A 248 20.22 3.83 0.01
N CYS A 249 19.33 2.85 0.09
CA CYS A 249 17.92 2.98 -0.29
C CYS A 249 17.06 3.56 0.84
N THR A 250 17.56 3.62 2.08
CA THR A 250 16.79 4.02 3.26
C THR A 250 16.84 5.52 3.46
N THR A 251 16.34 6.27 2.47
CA THR A 251 16.36 7.74 2.48
C THR A 251 15.04 8.31 3.02
N ASP A 252 15.10 9.57 3.47
CA ASP A 252 13.93 10.28 3.95
C ASP A 252 12.84 10.42 2.88
N GLU A 253 13.24 10.65 1.63
CA GLU A 253 12.33 10.77 0.49
C GLU A 253 11.52 9.49 0.27
N GLU A 254 12.13 8.32 0.47
CA GLU A 254 11.47 7.03 0.30
C GLU A 254 10.53 6.70 1.47
N PHE A 255 10.91 7.08 2.69
CA PHE A 255 9.99 7.05 3.83
C PHE A 255 8.79 7.98 3.60
N GLU A 256 8.99 9.23 3.17
CA GLU A 256 7.88 10.15 2.85
C GLU A 256 7.00 9.64 1.70
N PHE A 257 7.61 9.02 0.68
CA PHE A 257 6.88 8.41 -0.41
C PHE A 257 5.92 7.30 0.07
N SER A 258 6.39 6.40 0.93
CA SER A 258 5.53 5.36 1.50
C SER A 258 4.36 5.93 2.32
N LEU A 259 4.55 7.04 3.05
CA LEU A 259 3.46 7.73 3.75
C LEU A 259 2.46 8.37 2.78
N ARG A 260 2.93 8.99 1.69
CA ARG A 260 2.03 9.50 0.65
C ARG A 260 1.16 8.39 0.07
N CYS A 261 1.74 7.21 -0.19
CA CYS A 261 0.97 6.05 -0.67
C CYS A 261 -0.03 5.50 0.38
N ALA A 262 0.30 5.60 1.67
CA ALA A 262 -0.62 5.25 2.75
C ALA A 262 -1.77 6.26 2.91
N ASN A 263 -1.55 7.54 2.58
CA ASN A 263 -2.60 8.55 2.50
C ASN A 263 -3.53 8.33 1.30
N VAL A 264 -2.96 8.00 0.13
CA VAL A 264 -3.72 7.74 -1.11
C VAL A 264 -4.69 6.57 -0.95
N TYR A 265 -4.28 5.52 -0.23
CA TYR A 265 -5.10 4.35 0.01
C TYR A 265 -5.13 3.98 1.50
N PRO A 266 -6.27 4.13 2.19
CA PRO A 266 -6.38 3.78 3.61
C PRO A 266 -5.99 2.33 3.87
N ARG A 267 -5.20 2.07 4.92
CA ARG A 267 -4.74 0.72 5.29
C ARG A 267 -3.94 0.04 4.16
N ASN A 268 -3.07 0.81 3.49
CA ASN A 268 -2.20 0.30 2.43
C ASN A 268 -1.11 -0.64 2.98
N TYR A 269 -1.45 -1.92 3.14
CA TYR A 269 -0.52 -2.96 3.58
C TYR A 269 0.80 -2.97 2.79
N PHE A 270 0.78 -2.72 1.48
CA PHE A 270 1.98 -2.78 0.65
C PHE A 270 2.92 -1.61 0.90
N ALA A 271 2.39 -0.40 1.11
CA ALA A 271 3.20 0.76 1.49
C ALA A 271 3.87 0.53 2.85
N TRP A 272 3.13 0.02 3.85
CA TRP A 272 3.68 -0.31 5.16
C TRP A 272 4.69 -1.45 5.08
N ARG A 273 4.47 -2.48 4.25
CA ARG A 273 5.43 -3.57 4.06
C ARG A 273 6.71 -3.09 3.38
N HIS A 274 6.61 -2.17 2.43
CA HIS A 274 7.77 -1.50 1.83
C HIS A 274 8.54 -0.69 2.87
N ARG A 275 7.82 0.02 3.74
CA ARG A 275 8.42 0.76 4.85
C ARG A 275 9.15 -0.13 5.86
N MET A 276 8.63 -1.33 6.14
CA MET A 276 9.33 -2.34 6.96
C MET A 276 10.64 -2.77 6.29
N TRP A 277 10.61 -3.03 4.98
CA TRP A 277 11.79 -3.41 4.20
C TRP A 277 12.89 -2.34 4.25
N LEU A 278 12.53 -1.05 4.17
CA LEU A 278 13.46 0.07 4.35
C LEU A 278 14.05 0.08 5.76
N LEU A 279 13.21 -0.02 6.79
CA LEU A 279 13.66 0.03 8.17
C LEU A 279 14.57 -1.17 8.52
N GLU A 280 14.26 -2.37 8.04
CA GLU A 280 15.13 -3.54 8.18
C GLU A 280 16.52 -3.24 7.59
N GLY A 281 16.61 -2.53 6.46
CA GLY A 281 17.87 -2.09 5.88
C GLY A 281 18.67 -1.11 6.73
N LEU A 282 17.96 -0.18 7.38
CA LEU A 282 18.54 0.83 8.27
C LEU A 282 19.02 0.21 9.58
N LEU A 283 18.27 -0.74 10.14
CA LEU A 283 18.62 -1.42 11.38
C LEU A 283 19.87 -2.31 11.24
N ASN A 284 20.17 -2.74 10.03
CA ASN A 284 21.40 -3.48 9.71
C ASN A 284 22.60 -2.55 9.40
N SER A 285 22.43 -1.23 9.52
CA SER A 285 23.48 -0.22 9.30
C SER A 285 24.32 0.07 10.55
N HIS A 286 25.39 0.86 10.40
CA HIS A 286 26.28 1.22 11.50
C HIS A 286 25.55 1.98 12.64
N PRO A 287 25.83 1.69 13.93
CA PRO A 287 25.03 2.18 15.07
C PRO A 287 24.99 3.72 15.24
N GLN A 288 25.99 4.44 14.75
CA GLN A 288 26.20 5.86 15.06
C GLN A 288 25.06 6.78 14.58
N ALA A 289 24.35 6.41 13.51
CA ALA A 289 23.23 7.20 12.96
C ALA A 289 21.84 6.59 13.23
N LEU A 290 21.80 5.39 13.80
CA LEU A 290 20.57 4.59 13.91
C LEU A 290 19.54 5.24 14.84
N GLN A 291 19.97 5.76 15.99
CA GLN A 291 19.06 6.35 16.98
C GLN A 291 18.32 7.58 16.43
N SER A 292 19.03 8.48 15.74
CA SER A 292 18.44 9.68 15.13
C SER A 292 17.41 9.32 14.05
N ALA A 293 17.73 8.33 13.22
CA ALA A 293 16.82 7.87 12.18
C ALA A 293 15.58 7.16 12.77
N LEU A 294 15.73 6.41 13.87
CA LEU A 294 14.60 5.83 14.60
C LEU A 294 13.73 6.90 15.26
N ASP A 295 14.31 7.94 15.85
CA ASP A 295 13.57 9.05 16.46
C ASP A 295 12.69 9.75 15.42
N LYS A 296 13.28 10.03 14.25
CA LYS A 296 12.56 10.59 13.10
C LYS A 296 11.45 9.66 12.59
N GLU A 297 11.71 8.36 12.59
CA GLU A 297 10.70 7.38 12.19
C GLU A 297 9.52 7.31 13.17
N PHE A 298 9.79 7.35 14.47
CA PHE A 298 8.75 7.44 15.49
C PHE A 298 7.92 8.72 15.32
N GLU A 299 8.54 9.86 15.06
CA GLU A 299 7.83 11.12 14.80
C GLU A 299 6.89 11.00 13.59
N ARG A 300 7.38 10.45 12.47
CA ARG A 300 6.59 10.23 11.25
C ARG A 300 5.35 9.38 11.50
N VAL A 301 5.52 8.20 12.10
CA VAL A 301 4.40 7.28 12.31
C VAL A 301 3.42 7.78 13.37
N THR A 302 3.90 8.51 14.37
CA THR A 302 3.04 9.14 15.38
C THR A 302 2.17 10.22 14.75
N THR A 303 2.76 11.05 13.90
CA THR A 303 2.06 12.12 13.17
C THR A 303 1.04 11.52 12.21
N PHE A 304 1.41 10.50 11.45
CA PHE A 304 0.49 9.79 10.56
C PHE A 304 -0.68 9.16 11.33
N TRP A 305 -0.39 8.43 12.40
CA TRP A 305 -1.42 7.76 13.19
C TRP A 305 -2.41 8.75 13.82
N SER A 306 -1.93 9.93 14.24
CA SER A 306 -2.78 10.99 14.80
C SER A 306 -3.87 11.48 13.83
N SER A 307 -3.58 11.45 12.52
CA SER A 307 -4.54 11.79 11.46
C SER A 307 -5.29 10.57 10.90
N HIS A 308 -4.81 9.36 11.18
CA HIS A 308 -5.36 8.09 10.68
C HIS A 308 -5.59 7.09 11.83
N PRO A 309 -6.40 7.43 12.84
CA PRO A 309 -6.53 6.63 14.06
C PRO A 309 -6.98 5.20 13.79
N ARG A 310 -7.75 4.96 12.72
CA ARG A 310 -8.33 3.67 12.31
C ARG A 310 -7.46 2.88 11.33
N ASP A 311 -6.20 3.29 11.10
CA ASP A 311 -5.28 2.55 10.22
C ASP A 311 -4.59 1.40 10.98
N GLN A 312 -5.14 0.19 10.78
CA GLN A 312 -4.60 -1.04 11.35
C GLN A 312 -3.21 -1.40 10.81
N SER A 313 -2.87 -1.01 9.59
CA SER A 313 -1.55 -1.28 9.01
C SER A 313 -0.48 -0.39 9.65
N CYS A 314 -0.82 0.88 9.95
CA CYS A 314 0.03 1.79 10.71
C CYS A 314 0.29 1.27 12.14
N THR A 315 -0.77 0.93 12.89
CA THR A 315 -0.61 0.42 14.27
C THR A 315 0.12 -0.92 14.32
N HIS A 316 -0.04 -1.78 13.30
CA HIS A 316 0.78 -2.97 13.12
C HIS A 316 2.25 -2.61 12.88
N TYR A 317 2.54 -1.65 12.00
CA TYR A 317 3.90 -1.17 11.75
C TYR A 317 4.55 -0.63 13.03
N ILE A 318 3.83 0.18 13.83
CA ILE A 318 4.33 0.70 15.11
C ILE A 318 4.69 -0.45 16.06
N SER A 319 3.79 -1.43 16.22
CA SER A 319 4.02 -2.59 17.08
C SER A 319 5.24 -3.39 16.62
N TRP A 320 5.38 -3.58 15.31
CA TRP A 320 6.53 -4.25 14.70
C TRP A 320 7.83 -3.46 14.86
N LEU A 321 7.82 -2.14 14.65
CA LEU A 321 8.96 -1.24 14.83
C LEU A 321 9.53 -1.39 16.24
N ILE A 322 8.67 -1.31 17.25
CA ILE A 322 9.06 -1.47 18.65
C ILE A 322 9.69 -2.84 18.90
N LYS A 323 9.03 -3.92 18.46
CA LYS A 323 9.53 -5.28 18.63
C LYS A 323 10.90 -5.47 17.98
N THR A 324 11.08 -4.89 16.80
CA THR A 324 12.32 -5.04 16.02
C THR A 324 13.43 -4.22 16.65
N CYS A 325 13.19 -2.97 17.05
CA CYS A 325 14.15 -2.16 17.80
C CYS A 325 14.61 -2.88 19.08
N SER A 326 13.68 -3.44 19.86
CA SER A 326 14.01 -4.22 21.05
C SER A 326 14.87 -5.45 20.74
N SER A 327 14.70 -6.09 19.59
CA SER A 327 15.47 -7.28 19.21
C SER A 327 16.86 -6.96 18.66
N THR A 328 17.03 -5.81 18.00
CA THR A 328 18.27 -5.42 17.33
C THR A 328 19.21 -4.61 18.24
N LEU A 329 18.68 -3.84 19.20
CA LEU A 329 19.47 -2.88 19.98
C LEU A 329 20.05 -3.42 21.29
N GLY A 330 19.69 -4.61 21.80
CA GLY A 330 20.34 -5.10 23.01
C GLY A 330 20.10 -6.54 23.47
N GLU A 331 20.96 -6.95 24.40
CA GLU A 331 20.85 -8.12 25.28
C GLU A 331 19.49 -8.12 26.04
N PRO A 332 18.98 -9.26 26.54
CA PRO A 332 17.60 -9.41 27.05
C PRO A 332 17.12 -8.37 28.09
N ILE A 333 18.03 -7.71 28.80
CA ILE A 333 17.74 -6.68 29.81
C ILE A 333 17.39 -5.31 29.17
N ASP A 334 17.81 -5.05 27.93
CA ASP A 334 17.61 -3.78 27.21
C ASP A 334 16.25 -3.69 26.48
N GLN A 335 15.63 -4.84 26.17
CA GLN A 335 14.35 -4.87 25.44
C GLN A 335 13.23 -4.12 26.16
N THR A 336 13.21 -4.26 27.49
CA THR A 336 12.27 -3.57 28.38
C THR A 336 12.53 -2.07 28.37
N HIS A 337 13.79 -1.64 28.38
CA HIS A 337 14.15 -0.22 28.35
C HIS A 337 13.74 0.44 27.04
N VAL A 338 14.03 -0.18 25.90
CA VAL A 338 13.59 0.28 24.57
C VAL A 338 12.07 0.40 24.49
N LEU A 339 11.33 -0.60 25.00
CA LEU A 339 9.87 -0.57 25.05
C LEU A 339 9.36 0.60 25.89
N HIS A 340 9.93 0.83 27.08
CA HIS A 340 9.58 1.97 27.95
C HIS A 340 9.86 3.31 27.26
N GLN A 341 11.00 3.45 26.59
CA GLN A 341 11.35 4.67 25.85
C GLN A 341 10.37 4.93 24.68
N CYS A 342 10.11 3.92 23.84
CA CYS A 342 9.17 4.03 22.73
C CYS A 342 7.78 4.37 23.23
N PHE A 343 7.35 3.73 24.32
CA PHE A 343 6.08 4.01 24.95
C PHE A 343 6.00 5.44 25.50
N ASN A 344 7.03 5.93 26.20
CA ASN A 344 7.08 7.31 26.69
C ASN A 344 6.88 8.33 25.56
N LYS A 345 7.45 8.07 24.38
CA LYS A 345 7.29 8.91 23.18
C LYS A 345 5.86 8.87 22.61
N LEU A 346 5.28 7.67 22.51
CA LEU A 346 3.96 7.46 21.90
C LEU A 346 2.78 7.74 22.85
N ARG A 347 3.03 7.76 24.17
CA ARG A 347 1.99 7.88 25.20
C ARG A 347 1.07 9.08 25.01
N PRO A 348 1.55 10.33 24.83
CA PRO A 348 0.66 11.49 24.74
C PRO A 348 -0.34 11.33 23.58
N THR A 349 0.16 10.94 22.41
CA THR A 349 -0.65 10.67 21.22
C THR A 349 -1.62 9.53 21.45
N MET A 350 -1.18 8.44 22.08
CA MET A 350 -2.06 7.30 22.35
C MET A 350 -3.20 7.63 23.30
N HIS A 351 -2.93 8.41 24.35
CA HIS A 351 -3.99 8.93 25.23
C HIS A 351 -4.99 9.75 24.43
N ASP A 352 -4.52 10.69 23.60
CA ASP A 352 -5.37 11.52 22.76
C ASP A 352 -6.19 10.68 21.77
N MET A 353 -5.56 9.71 21.10
CA MET A 353 -6.24 8.84 20.13
C MET A 353 -7.34 7.99 20.76
N ILE A 354 -7.13 7.44 21.96
CA ILE A 354 -8.14 6.63 22.65
C ILE A 354 -9.31 7.50 23.13
N LEU A 355 -9.01 8.73 23.59
CA LEU A 355 -10.02 9.65 24.10
C LEU A 355 -10.84 10.29 22.98
N THR A 356 -10.18 10.74 21.92
CA THR A 356 -10.77 11.44 20.77
C THR A 356 -11.44 10.45 19.82
N TYR A 357 -10.85 9.27 19.61
CA TYR A 357 -11.33 8.24 18.69
C TYR A 357 -11.56 6.91 19.41
N ALA A 358 -12.44 6.91 20.41
CA ALA A 358 -12.78 5.73 21.19
C ALA A 358 -13.36 4.55 20.37
N ASP A 359 -13.82 4.82 19.14
CA ASP A 359 -14.30 3.83 18.17
C ASP A 359 -13.19 3.23 17.28
N SER A 360 -11.94 3.63 17.47
CA SER A 360 -10.80 3.06 16.75
C SER A 360 -10.29 1.79 17.41
N ASP A 361 -10.64 0.63 16.85
CA ASP A 361 -10.10 -0.66 17.27
C ASP A 361 -8.56 -0.71 17.19
N ALA A 362 -7.97 -0.13 16.14
CA ALA A 362 -6.53 -0.05 15.93
C ALA A 362 -5.82 0.61 17.11
N SER A 363 -6.36 1.72 17.62
CA SER A 363 -5.82 2.43 18.78
C SER A 363 -5.88 1.58 20.05
N TRP A 364 -7.00 0.89 20.27
CA TRP A 364 -7.16 -0.02 21.41
C TRP A 364 -6.23 -1.23 21.33
N TYR A 365 -6.02 -1.80 20.15
CA TYR A 365 -5.09 -2.91 19.96
C TYR A 365 -3.65 -2.48 20.23
N LEU A 366 -3.23 -1.31 19.76
CA LEU A 366 -1.90 -0.77 20.04
C LEU A 366 -1.71 -0.52 21.55
N PHE A 367 -2.71 0.07 22.21
CA PHE A 367 -2.68 0.25 23.66
C PHE A 367 -2.57 -1.07 24.41
N ARG A 368 -3.37 -2.07 24.04
CA ARG A 368 -3.29 -3.43 24.59
C ARG A 368 -1.90 -4.04 24.40
N TYR A 369 -1.31 -3.88 23.23
CA TYR A 369 0.04 -4.36 22.95
C TYR A 369 1.04 -3.76 23.94
N PHE A 370 1.05 -2.43 24.11
CA PHE A 370 1.95 -1.79 25.08
C PHE A 370 1.67 -2.22 26.50
N ALA A 371 0.41 -2.23 26.90
CA ALA A 371 0.04 -2.56 28.25
C ALA A 371 0.44 -4.01 28.61
N ALA A 372 0.19 -4.97 27.70
CA ALA A 372 0.61 -6.37 27.86
C ALA A 372 2.14 -6.50 28.00
N ASN A 373 2.91 -5.83 27.15
CA ASN A 373 4.36 -5.95 27.17
C ASN A 373 5.03 -5.17 28.32
N LEU A 374 4.42 -4.08 28.80
CA LEU A 374 4.93 -3.28 29.94
C LEU A 374 4.52 -3.86 31.31
N ALA A 375 3.33 -4.46 31.43
CA ALA A 375 2.89 -5.11 32.66
C ALA A 375 3.80 -6.29 33.04
N LEU A 376 4.30 -7.02 32.04
CA LEU A 376 5.30 -8.09 32.24
C LEU A 376 6.65 -7.58 32.77
N SER A 377 6.91 -6.27 32.74
CA SER A 377 8.18 -5.63 33.14
C SER A 377 8.21 -5.15 34.62
N ALA A 378 7.13 -5.39 35.38
CA ALA A 378 7.05 -5.38 36.84
C ALA A 378 7.41 -4.12 37.67
N THR A 379 7.78 -2.95 37.10
CA THR A 379 8.16 -1.79 37.96
C THR A 379 7.40 -0.48 37.73
N ASN A 380 6.76 -0.25 36.57
CA ASN A 380 6.10 1.05 36.26
C ASN A 380 4.80 0.96 35.44
N GLY A 381 4.32 -0.24 35.09
CA GLY A 381 3.14 -0.43 34.23
C GLY A 381 1.81 -0.04 34.87
N SER A 382 1.71 -0.08 36.20
CA SER A 382 0.50 0.20 36.99
C SER A 382 0.05 1.66 36.87
N ASN A 383 0.89 2.61 37.32
CA ASN A 383 0.59 4.06 37.34
C ASN A 383 0.10 4.63 36.00
N LEU A 384 0.59 4.06 34.90
CA LEU A 384 0.25 4.45 33.55
C LEU A 384 -1.22 4.14 33.21
N THR A 385 -1.60 2.90 33.48
CA THR A 385 -2.91 2.36 33.14
C THR A 385 -3.97 2.97 34.05
N ARG A 386 -3.60 3.24 35.30
CA ARG A 386 -4.37 4.04 36.26
C ARG A 386 -4.65 5.45 35.75
N SER A 387 -3.65 6.21 35.31
CA SER A 387 -3.88 7.60 34.85
C SER A 387 -4.79 7.68 33.61
N LEU A 388 -4.64 6.77 32.64
CA LEU A 388 -5.54 6.72 31.49
C LEU A 388 -6.95 6.28 31.90
N ALA A 389 -7.05 5.22 32.73
CA ALA A 389 -8.33 4.75 33.24
C ALA A 389 -9.06 5.84 34.02
N GLU A 390 -8.37 6.55 34.92
CA GLU A 390 -8.90 7.68 35.67
C GLU A 390 -9.36 8.83 34.75
N LYS A 391 -8.57 9.19 33.73
CA LYS A 391 -8.98 10.23 32.76
C LYS A 391 -10.20 9.81 31.95
N ILE A 392 -10.28 8.56 31.52
CA ILE A 392 -11.44 8.03 30.80
C ILE A 392 -12.65 7.99 31.72
N ILE A 393 -12.53 7.42 32.92
CA ILE A 393 -13.58 7.40 33.94
C ILE A 393 -14.03 8.83 34.27
N LYS A 394 -13.10 9.78 34.40
CA LYS A 394 -13.41 11.19 34.62
C LYS A 394 -14.15 11.81 33.43
N ASN A 395 -13.75 11.54 32.19
CA ASN A 395 -14.43 12.03 30.99
C ASN A 395 -15.84 11.42 30.84
N VAL A 396 -15.98 10.12 31.12
CA VAL A 396 -17.27 9.43 31.21
C VAL A 396 -18.16 10.08 32.29
N ARG A 397 -17.58 10.46 33.43
CA ARG A 397 -18.28 11.12 34.56
C ARG A 397 -18.60 12.59 34.31
N SER A 398 -17.75 13.33 33.59
CA SER A 398 -17.94 14.77 33.33
C SER A 398 -18.91 15.05 32.19
N ASP A 399 -19.07 14.09 31.28
CA ASP A 399 -20.00 14.18 30.15
C ASP A 399 -21.17 13.18 30.29
N ARG A 400 -21.69 13.02 31.52
CA ARG A 400 -22.80 12.10 31.86
C ARG A 400 -24.03 12.24 30.95
N GLY A 401 -24.26 13.43 30.37
CA GLY A 401 -25.35 13.68 29.43
C GLY A 401 -25.01 13.27 28.00
N SER A 402 -23.93 13.80 27.40
CA SER A 402 -23.61 13.57 25.99
C SER A 402 -22.89 12.25 25.75
N PHE A 403 -22.05 11.77 26.68
CA PHE A 403 -21.36 10.50 26.55
C PHE A 403 -22.28 9.30 26.84
N GLU A 404 -23.18 9.39 27.83
CA GLU A 404 -24.21 8.36 28.03
C GLU A 404 -25.23 8.37 26.89
N THR A 405 -25.62 9.54 26.38
CA THR A 405 -26.52 9.64 25.21
C THR A 405 -25.80 9.26 23.91
N SER A 406 -24.48 9.47 23.78
CA SER A 406 -23.66 9.02 22.66
C SER A 406 -23.43 7.52 22.75
N LEU A 407 -23.20 6.96 23.95
CA LEU A 407 -23.18 5.52 24.14
C LEU A 407 -24.56 4.91 23.89
N LYS A 408 -25.63 5.46 24.45
CA LYS A 408 -26.99 4.94 24.24
C LYS A 408 -27.46 5.14 22.78
N ASN A 409 -27.20 6.28 22.15
CA ASN A 409 -27.61 6.51 20.76
C ASN A 409 -26.69 5.84 19.74
N ARG A 410 -25.41 5.58 20.04
CA ARG A 410 -24.50 4.82 19.15
C ARG A 410 -24.54 3.30 19.41
N PHE A 411 -24.82 2.85 20.63
CA PHE A 411 -24.82 1.43 21.01
C PHE A 411 -26.21 0.84 21.35
N LEU A 412 -27.29 1.62 21.50
CA LEU A 412 -28.62 1.13 21.92
C LEU A 412 -29.81 1.52 21.01
N THR A 413 -29.65 2.27 19.90
CA THR A 413 -30.76 2.41 18.94
C THR A 413 -30.90 1.13 18.12
N ASP A 414 -31.93 0.35 18.46
CA ASP A 414 -32.46 -0.86 17.81
C ASP A 414 -31.57 -1.48 16.72
N ILE A 415 -30.69 -2.38 17.16
CA ILE A 415 -30.19 -3.44 16.30
C ILE A 415 -31.36 -4.40 16.09
N ASP A 416 -32.16 -4.14 15.06
CA ASP A 416 -33.19 -5.07 14.60
C ASP A 416 -32.49 -6.30 14.02
N THR A 417 -32.19 -7.28 14.87
CA THR A 417 -31.58 -8.57 14.46
C THR A 417 -32.56 -9.47 13.70
N ARG A 418 -33.75 -8.97 13.35
CA ARG A 418 -34.80 -9.73 12.67
C ARG A 418 -35.11 -9.19 11.26
N SER A 419 -34.17 -9.31 10.34
CA SER A 419 -34.58 -9.68 8.97
C SER A 419 -33.44 -10.34 8.20
N GLY A 420 -33.72 -11.52 7.66
CA GLY A 420 -32.90 -12.15 6.65
C GLY A 420 -33.03 -11.39 5.33
N SER A 421 -32.35 -10.26 5.20
CA SER A 421 -32.03 -9.65 3.90
C SER A 421 -31.01 -8.53 4.10
N THR A 422 -29.83 -8.70 3.49
CA THR A 422 -28.79 -7.67 3.27
C THR A 422 -28.36 -6.85 4.49
N VAL A 423 -27.21 -7.23 5.08
CA VAL A 423 -26.50 -6.41 6.07
C VAL A 423 -26.16 -5.05 5.45
N THR A 424 -26.86 -3.99 5.88
CA THR A 424 -26.59 -2.62 5.45
C THR A 424 -25.21 -2.16 5.93
N LEU A 425 -24.62 -1.14 5.28
CA LEU A 425 -23.35 -0.56 5.73
C LEU A 425 -23.48 0.02 7.15
N ALA A 426 -24.63 0.62 7.47
CA ALA A 426 -24.92 1.15 8.80
C ALA A 426 -24.90 0.07 9.89
N SER A 427 -25.51 -1.09 9.65
CA SER A 427 -25.49 -2.18 10.66
C SER A 427 -24.11 -2.80 10.83
N ARG A 428 -23.26 -2.81 9.78
CA ARG A 428 -21.84 -3.16 9.90
C ARG A 428 -21.06 -2.16 10.75
N GLU A 429 -21.30 -0.86 10.57
CA GLU A 429 -20.64 0.19 11.35
C GLU A 429 -21.03 0.08 12.83
N THR A 430 -22.32 -0.07 13.16
CA THR A 430 -22.78 -0.28 14.54
C THR A 430 -22.14 -1.52 15.17
N LEU A 431 -22.02 -2.63 14.43
CA LEU A 431 -21.37 -3.84 14.93
C LEU A 431 -19.87 -3.62 15.21
N ILE A 432 -19.18 -2.85 14.36
CA ILE A 432 -17.76 -2.49 14.57
C ILE A 432 -17.63 -1.66 15.83
N GLU A 433 -18.47 -0.63 16.02
CA GLU A 433 -18.47 0.20 17.22
C GLU A 433 -18.67 -0.64 18.49
N CYS A 434 -19.68 -1.53 18.51
CA CYS A 434 -19.91 -2.44 19.63
C CYS A 434 -18.69 -3.31 19.95
N ARG A 435 -18.02 -3.86 18.93
CA ARG A 435 -16.79 -4.65 19.11
C ARG A 435 -15.67 -3.81 19.71
N VAL A 436 -15.52 -2.56 19.27
CA VAL A 436 -14.50 -1.66 19.81
C VAL A 436 -14.78 -1.29 21.26
N ALA A 437 -16.03 -0.99 21.61
CA ALA A 437 -16.41 -0.72 22.99
C ALA A 437 -16.15 -1.92 23.91
N CYS A 438 -16.50 -3.14 23.47
CA CYS A 438 -16.16 -4.36 24.19
C CYS A 438 -14.64 -4.55 24.34
N LEU A 439 -13.86 -4.22 23.31
CA LEU A 439 -12.40 -4.28 23.35
C LEU A 439 -11.85 -3.31 24.40
N GLY A 440 -12.33 -2.06 24.43
CA GLY A 440 -11.97 -1.05 25.42
C GLY A 440 -12.27 -1.53 26.84
N ILE A 441 -13.51 -1.93 27.12
CA ILE A 441 -13.96 -2.44 28.42
C ILE A 441 -13.11 -3.64 28.89
N ARG A 442 -12.87 -4.61 28.01
CA ARG A 442 -12.01 -5.77 28.31
C ARG A 442 -10.57 -5.39 28.58
N THR A 443 -10.08 -4.32 27.95
CA THR A 443 -8.74 -3.80 28.22
C THR A 443 -8.67 -3.21 29.62
N PHE A 444 -9.63 -2.37 30.00
CA PHE A 444 -9.69 -1.83 31.36
C PHE A 444 -9.84 -2.91 32.42
N TYR A 445 -10.63 -3.95 32.15
CA TYR A 445 -10.72 -5.08 33.06
C TYR A 445 -9.35 -5.71 33.32
N TRP A 446 -8.66 -6.06 32.23
CA TRP A 446 -7.37 -6.73 32.33
C TRP A 446 -6.37 -5.86 33.08
N LEU A 447 -6.38 -4.55 32.84
CA LEU A 447 -5.56 -3.57 33.56
C LEU A 447 -5.90 -3.46 35.05
N ALA A 448 -7.19 -3.38 35.38
CA ALA A 448 -7.68 -3.35 36.75
C ALA A 448 -7.22 -4.58 37.55
N LEU A 449 -7.20 -5.75 36.93
CA LEU A 449 -6.70 -6.98 37.56
C LEU A 449 -5.19 -6.96 37.84
N GLN A 450 -4.39 -6.19 37.08
CA GLN A 450 -2.94 -6.11 37.32
C GLN A 450 -2.60 -5.17 38.49
N GLU A 451 -3.53 -4.31 38.91
CA GLU A 451 -3.36 -3.44 40.06
C GLU A 451 -4.02 -4.08 41.28
N GLU A 452 -3.26 -4.85 42.06
CA GLU A 452 -3.69 -5.53 43.30
C GLU A 452 -4.20 -4.58 44.43
N SER A 453 -4.44 -3.29 44.16
CA SER A 453 -4.68 -2.27 45.19
C SER A 453 -6.08 -1.67 45.25
N ASP A 454 -7.05 -2.10 44.42
CA ASP A 454 -8.42 -1.56 44.49
C ASP A 454 -9.48 -2.66 44.36
N ASP A 455 -9.86 -3.23 45.51
CA ASP A 455 -10.92 -4.24 45.66
C ASP A 455 -12.26 -3.79 45.04
N SER A 456 -12.49 -2.47 44.95
CA SER A 456 -13.72 -1.91 44.40
C SER A 456 -13.80 -2.06 42.87
N LEU A 457 -12.69 -1.85 42.16
CA LEU A 457 -12.61 -2.00 40.70
C LEU A 457 -12.61 -3.49 40.32
N SER A 458 -11.89 -4.31 41.08
CA SER A 458 -11.86 -5.77 40.92
C SER A 458 -13.25 -6.40 41.11
N HIS A 459 -13.98 -6.10 42.19
CA HIS A 459 -15.34 -6.60 42.42
C HIS A 459 -16.32 -6.20 41.33
N SER A 460 -16.26 -4.96 40.90
CA SER A 460 -17.20 -4.38 39.94
C SER A 460 -17.08 -4.99 38.56
N VAL A 461 -15.85 -5.34 38.15
CA VAL A 461 -15.61 -5.96 36.86
C VAL A 461 -15.70 -7.49 36.91
N HIS A 462 -15.36 -8.12 38.04
CA HIS A 462 -15.63 -9.55 38.27
C HIS A 462 -17.13 -9.86 38.27
N TRP A 463 -17.96 -8.94 38.79
CA TRP A 463 -19.42 -8.96 38.63
C TRP A 463 -19.84 -8.83 37.16
N LEU A 464 -19.22 -7.93 36.42
CA LEU A 464 -19.52 -7.68 35.02
C LEU A 464 -19.24 -8.89 34.13
N LEU A 465 -18.15 -9.61 34.39
CA LEU A 465 -17.75 -10.79 33.63
C LEU A 465 -18.55 -12.04 33.96
N ASN A 466 -18.89 -12.27 35.23
CA ASN A 466 -19.78 -13.35 35.62
C ASN A 466 -21.19 -13.20 35.00
N ASN A 467 -21.60 -11.96 34.71
CA ASN A 467 -22.83 -11.66 33.98
C ASN A 467 -22.67 -11.68 32.43
N THR A 468 -21.44 -11.80 31.89
CA THR A 468 -21.16 -11.92 30.43
C THR A 468 -20.77 -13.33 29.99
N ARG A 469 -20.31 -14.19 30.90
CA ARG A 469 -19.87 -15.58 30.62
C ARG A 469 -21.00 -16.53 30.22
N THR A 470 -22.25 -16.14 30.36
CA THR A 470 -23.42 -16.99 30.08
C THR A 470 -23.85 -16.99 28.61
N TYR A 471 -23.15 -16.29 27.70
CA TYR A 471 -23.53 -16.24 26.28
C TYR A 471 -22.37 -16.67 25.36
N PRO A 472 -22.58 -17.67 24.48
CA PRO A 472 -21.55 -18.15 23.57
C PRO A 472 -21.23 -17.12 22.48
N PRO A 473 -19.99 -17.11 21.94
CA PRO A 473 -19.53 -16.12 20.96
C PRO A 473 -20.20 -16.23 19.58
N GLU A 474 -21.06 -17.23 19.35
CA GLU A 474 -21.71 -17.50 18.07
C GLU A 474 -23.17 -17.03 17.99
N SER A 475 -23.80 -16.60 19.09
CA SER A 475 -25.14 -16.00 19.03
C SER A 475 -25.02 -14.50 18.80
N ASN A 476 -25.58 -14.01 17.68
CA ASN A 476 -25.66 -12.58 17.32
C ASN A 476 -26.50 -11.72 18.28
N ASP A 477 -26.98 -12.28 19.39
CA ASP A 477 -27.78 -11.58 20.39
C ASP A 477 -26.96 -11.33 21.67
N TRP A 478 -26.19 -10.24 21.69
CA TRP A 478 -25.72 -9.66 22.96
C TRP A 478 -26.87 -8.82 23.54
N PRO A 479 -27.35 -9.09 24.78
CA PRO A 479 -28.53 -8.40 25.26
C PRO A 479 -28.20 -6.97 25.75
N PRO A 480 -29.08 -5.98 25.48
CA PRO A 480 -29.05 -4.62 26.05
C PRO A 480 -28.89 -4.58 27.58
N ALA A 481 -29.18 -5.68 28.27
CA ALA A 481 -29.08 -5.84 29.72
C ALA A 481 -27.64 -5.76 30.27
N ILE A 482 -26.62 -6.21 29.54
CA ILE A 482 -25.22 -6.15 30.02
C ILE A 482 -24.72 -4.69 29.98
N LEU A 483 -25.03 -3.97 28.90
CA LEU A 483 -24.65 -2.57 28.71
C LEU A 483 -25.43 -1.65 29.68
N ASN A 484 -26.73 -1.87 29.89
CA ASN A 484 -27.52 -1.14 30.88
C ASN A 484 -27.02 -1.36 32.32
N LYS A 485 -26.52 -2.57 32.63
CA LYS A 485 -25.89 -2.88 33.92
C LYS A 485 -24.54 -2.17 34.09
N LEU A 486 -23.73 -2.11 33.03
CA LEU A 486 -22.46 -1.39 32.99
C LEU A 486 -22.65 0.12 33.21
N LEU A 487 -23.65 0.70 32.54
CA LEU A 487 -24.05 2.10 32.72
C LEU A 487 -24.59 2.37 34.13
N SER A 488 -25.43 1.48 34.68
CA SER A 488 -25.93 1.62 36.06
C SER A 488 -24.83 1.54 37.13
N PHE A 489 -23.78 0.79 36.85
CA PHE A 489 -22.61 0.66 37.71
C PHE A 489 -21.74 1.93 37.65
N LEU A 490 -21.47 2.44 36.45
CA LEU A 490 -20.78 3.72 36.23
C LEU A 490 -21.56 4.93 36.79
N GLN A 491 -22.90 4.85 36.87
CA GLN A 491 -23.76 5.87 37.48
C GLN A 491 -23.77 5.85 39.02
N LYS A 492 -23.52 4.69 39.63
CA LYS A 492 -23.46 4.51 41.10
C LYS A 492 -22.11 4.92 41.71
N GLN A 493 -21.09 5.09 40.88
CA GLN A 493 -19.74 5.57 41.23
C GLN A 493 -19.56 7.02 40.76
#